data_AF-I2QLM0-F1
#
_entry.id   AF-I2QLM0-F1
#
_cell.length_a   1.000
_cell.length_b   1.000
_cell.length_c   1.000
_cell.angle_alpha   90.00
_cell.angle_beta   90.00
_cell.angle_gamma   90.00
#
_symmetry.space_group_name_H-M   'P 1'
#
loop_
_entity.id
_entity.type
_entity.pdbx_description
1 polymer ?
#
loop_
_entity_poly.entity_id
_entity_poly.type
_entity_poly.pdbx_seq_one_letter_code
_entity_poly.pdbx_strand_id
1 'polypeptide(L)'
;MKLALNLSPSSRLNEVRGEIGNLERDSEAAREVADHFDRVERFLGRLEQALQLYDRADQSSDLRMEIEGLRRQIETLQKTVSDAEIRRKLNNALTRIESMTTQLVPQLDAEWPDAPVRLIIDDLTVKVVRGSRDDYLWEIGSGANWLAYHVSLTLALQKFFLAEPQHFVPALLIYDQPSQVYFPKRAASDDATEAFALRDQDVLAVRKVFALLGREVEAAGGRLQIIVLDHADEGVWGGIPNVSLTEEWRGKALVPSDW
;
A
#
# COMPACT_ATOMS: atom_id res chain seq x y z
N MET A 1 -18.55 69.72 93.56
CA MET A 1 -18.01 70.84 92.75
C MET A 1 -18.17 70.42 91.29
N LYS A 2 -19.20 70.92 90.58
CA LYS A 2 -19.03 71.86 89.45
C LYS A 2 -17.95 71.31 88.47
N LEU A 3 -18.26 70.85 87.27
CA LEU A 3 -18.89 71.63 86.20
C LEU A 3 -19.36 70.68 85.08
N ALA A 4 -20.57 70.91 84.60
CA ALA A 4 -20.99 70.46 83.27
C ALA A 4 -20.05 71.07 82.22
N LEU A 5 -19.50 70.23 81.35
CA LEU A 5 -19.23 70.64 79.97
C LEU A 5 -20.25 69.90 79.11
N ASN A 6 -21.44 70.51 79.07
CA ASN A 6 -22.41 70.28 78.01
C ASN A 6 -21.68 70.48 76.68
N LEU A 7 -21.31 69.39 76.00
CA LEU A 7 -21.17 69.42 74.55
C LEU A 7 -22.47 70.02 74.02
N SER A 8 -22.37 71.20 73.39
CA SER A 8 -23.54 71.97 73.02
C SER A 8 -24.44 71.13 72.11
N PRO A 9 -25.78 71.32 72.16
CA PRO A 9 -26.71 70.67 71.25
C PRO A 9 -26.26 70.72 69.77
N SER A 10 -25.54 71.79 69.39
CA SER A 10 -24.95 71.99 68.06
C SER A 10 -23.87 70.96 67.70
N SER A 11 -23.06 70.49 68.64
CA SER A 11 -22.01 69.49 68.38
C SER A 11 -22.62 68.12 68.06
N ARG A 12 -23.64 67.70 68.84
CA ARG A 12 -24.38 66.45 68.59
C ARG A 12 -25.20 66.51 67.31
N LEU A 13 -25.79 67.67 66.99
CA LEU A 13 -26.50 67.87 65.72
C LEU A 13 -25.57 67.78 64.51
N ASN A 14 -24.33 68.27 64.61
CA ASN A 14 -23.34 68.16 63.54
C ASN A 14 -22.82 66.72 63.38
N GLU A 15 -22.67 65.98 64.48
CA GLU A 15 -22.29 64.57 64.46
C GLU A 15 -23.37 63.71 63.80
N VAL A 16 -24.63 63.86 64.22
CA VAL A 16 -25.79 63.18 63.61
C VAL A 16 -25.98 63.58 62.15
N ARG A 17 -25.76 64.86 61.78
CA ARG A 17 -25.78 65.28 60.36
C ARG A 17 -24.65 64.67 59.55
N GLY A 18 -23.47 64.51 60.13
CA GLY A 18 -22.35 63.82 59.50
C GLY A 18 -22.64 62.33 59.28
N GLU A 19 -23.27 61.70 60.26
CA GLU A 19 -23.69 60.30 60.21
C GLU A 19 -24.80 60.07 59.16
N ILE A 20 -25.81 60.95 59.11
CA ILE A 20 -26.85 60.94 58.07
C ILE A 20 -26.22 61.11 56.68
N GLY A 21 -25.32 62.08 56.51
CA GLY A 21 -24.66 62.32 55.22
C GLY A 21 -23.74 61.18 54.78
N ASN A 22 -23.17 60.42 55.72
CA ASN A 22 -22.39 59.21 55.41
C ASN A 22 -23.31 58.05 55.03
N LEU A 23 -24.41 57.83 55.75
CA LEU A 23 -25.41 56.81 55.43
C LEU A 23 -26.10 57.07 54.08
N GLU A 24 -26.36 58.33 53.74
CA GLU A 24 -26.89 58.72 52.43
C GLU A 24 -25.89 58.43 51.31
N ARG A 25 -24.60 58.78 51.50
CA ARG A 25 -23.53 58.47 50.53
C ARG A 25 -23.30 56.97 50.38
N ASP A 26 -23.30 56.21 51.47
CA ASP A 26 -23.19 54.76 51.44
C ASP A 26 -24.39 54.11 50.74
N SER A 27 -25.60 54.67 50.93
CA SER A 27 -26.81 54.23 50.23
C SER A 27 -26.78 54.57 48.73
N GLU A 28 -26.20 55.69 48.33
CA GLU A 28 -26.08 56.10 46.94
C GLU A 28 -25.01 55.26 46.22
N ALA A 29 -23.85 55.06 46.84
CA ALA A 29 -22.81 54.17 46.33
C ALA A 29 -23.30 52.71 46.22
N ALA A 30 -24.06 52.22 47.21
CA ALA A 30 -24.67 50.89 47.16
C ALA A 30 -25.70 50.77 46.01
N ARG A 31 -26.47 51.83 45.73
CA ARG A 31 -27.38 51.88 44.57
C ARG A 31 -26.62 51.85 43.25
N GLU A 32 -25.55 52.62 43.11
CA GLU A 32 -24.75 52.63 41.87
C GLU A 32 -24.11 51.26 41.59
N VAL A 33 -23.63 50.59 42.64
CA VAL A 33 -23.08 49.23 42.54
C VAL A 33 -24.17 48.22 42.15
N ALA A 34 -25.34 48.30 42.77
CA ALA A 34 -26.48 47.45 42.42
C ALA A 34 -26.91 47.66 40.96
N ASP A 35 -27.07 48.92 40.53
CA ASP A 35 -27.43 49.28 39.16
C ASP A 35 -26.38 48.84 38.14
N HIS A 36 -25.09 48.89 38.49
CA HIS A 36 -24.01 48.38 37.66
C HIS A 36 -24.10 46.86 37.51
N PHE A 37 -24.31 46.14 38.61
CA PHE A 37 -24.47 44.68 38.62
C PHE A 37 -25.66 44.25 37.77
N ASP A 38 -26.79 44.93 37.93
CA ASP A 38 -28.01 44.78 37.15
C ASP A 38 -27.80 44.96 35.64
N ARG A 39 -26.92 45.88 35.24
CA ARG A 39 -26.57 46.10 33.82
C ARG A 39 -25.67 44.99 33.29
N VAL A 40 -24.72 44.52 34.11
CA VAL A 40 -23.81 43.41 33.78
C VAL A 40 -24.60 42.11 33.60
N GLU A 41 -25.52 41.79 34.50
CA GLU A 41 -26.36 40.60 34.40
C GLU A 41 -27.24 40.61 33.14
N ARG A 42 -27.87 41.76 32.82
CA ARG A 42 -28.64 41.90 31.57
C ARG A 42 -27.76 41.78 30.32
N PHE A 43 -26.51 42.24 30.38
CA PHE A 43 -25.57 42.07 29.27
C PHE A 43 -25.16 40.61 29.11
N LEU A 44 -24.84 39.93 30.21
CA LEU A 44 -24.47 38.52 30.22
C LEU A 44 -25.63 37.64 29.70
N GLY A 45 -26.85 37.88 30.16
CA GLY A 45 -28.03 37.15 29.67
C GLY A 45 -28.28 37.35 28.17
N ARG A 46 -28.06 38.56 27.64
CA ARG A 46 -28.13 38.80 26.18
C ARG A 46 -27.01 38.10 25.41
N LEU A 47 -25.80 38.05 25.98
CA LEU A 47 -24.65 37.35 25.38
C LEU A 47 -24.89 35.84 25.34
N GLU A 48 -25.37 35.25 26.44
CA GLU A 48 -25.75 33.84 26.52
C GLU A 48 -26.86 33.51 25.52
N GLN A 49 -27.87 34.37 25.41
CA GLN A 49 -28.95 34.18 24.43
C GLN A 49 -28.45 34.30 22.98
N ALA A 50 -27.54 35.22 22.70
CA ALA A 50 -26.90 35.35 21.39
C ALA A 50 -26.04 34.13 21.05
N LEU A 51 -25.28 33.61 22.02
CA LEU A 51 -24.49 32.37 21.86
C LEU A 51 -25.38 31.15 21.64
N GLN A 52 -26.51 31.04 22.36
CA GLN A 52 -27.49 29.97 22.14
C GLN A 52 -28.18 30.07 20.77
N LEU A 53 -28.48 31.29 20.30
CA LEU A 53 -29.01 31.52 18.97
C LEU A 53 -27.98 31.20 17.88
N TYR A 54 -26.71 31.55 18.10
CA TYR A 54 -25.61 31.24 17.21
C TYR A 54 -25.39 29.72 17.13
N ASP A 55 -25.33 29.00 18.24
CA ASP A 55 -25.17 27.53 18.25
C ASP A 55 -26.38 26.82 17.59
N ARG A 56 -27.58 27.38 17.71
CA ARG A 56 -28.77 26.89 16.97
C ARG A 56 -28.75 27.24 15.48
N ALA A 57 -28.09 28.32 15.09
CA ALA A 57 -27.99 28.76 13.69
C ALA A 57 -26.80 28.12 12.94
N ASP A 58 -25.69 27.87 13.64
CA ASP A 58 -24.44 27.27 13.11
C ASP A 58 -24.52 25.74 13.05
N GLN A 59 -25.43 25.12 13.81
CA GLN A 59 -25.89 23.76 13.56
C GLN A 59 -26.87 23.73 12.39
N SER A 60 -26.36 24.09 11.21
CA SER A 60 -27.04 23.89 9.94
C SER A 60 -27.55 22.44 9.87
N SER A 61 -28.87 22.32 9.97
CA SER A 61 -29.62 21.12 9.61
C SER A 61 -29.05 20.48 8.34
N ASP A 62 -28.64 21.32 7.40
CA ASP A 62 -28.06 20.93 6.12
C ASP A 62 -26.74 20.16 6.25
N LEU A 63 -25.76 20.61 7.04
CA LEU A 63 -24.51 19.86 7.25
C LEU A 63 -24.76 18.54 7.97
N ARG A 64 -25.70 18.51 8.93
CA ARG A 64 -26.08 17.26 9.61
C ARG A 64 -26.76 16.28 8.66
N MET A 65 -27.69 16.76 7.83
CA MET A 65 -28.34 15.95 6.81
C MET A 65 -27.33 15.45 5.76
N GLU A 66 -26.35 16.27 5.38
CA GLU A 66 -25.30 15.89 4.46
C GLU A 66 -24.39 14.81 5.06
N ILE A 67 -23.96 14.97 6.33
CA ILE A 67 -23.20 13.95 7.05
C ILE A 67 -23.99 12.64 7.18
N GLU A 68 -25.29 12.70 7.50
CA GLU A 68 -26.14 11.50 7.54
C GLU A 68 -26.32 10.84 6.17
N GLY A 69 -26.39 11.64 5.11
CA GLY A 69 -26.44 11.18 3.72
C GLY A 69 -25.14 10.46 3.33
N LEU A 70 -23.99 11.08 3.59
CA LEU A 70 -22.66 10.51 3.33
C LEU A 70 -22.44 9.23 4.14
N ARG A 71 -22.87 9.19 5.41
CA ARG A 71 -22.79 7.96 6.23
C ARG A 71 -23.61 6.81 5.65
N ARG A 72 -24.83 7.08 5.17
CA ARG A 72 -25.67 6.07 4.48
C ARG A 72 -25.03 5.58 3.18
N GLN A 73 -24.41 6.48 2.42
CA GLN A 73 -23.67 6.11 1.22
C GLN A 73 -22.46 5.23 1.55
N ILE A 74 -21.66 5.60 2.57
CA ILE A 74 -20.53 4.80 3.05
C ILE A 74 -21.01 3.41 3.48
N GLU A 75 -22.08 3.32 4.28
CA GLU A 75 -22.61 2.03 4.74
C GLU A 75 -23.10 1.15 3.56
N THR A 76 -23.74 1.76 2.56
CA THR A 76 -24.19 1.07 1.34
C THR A 76 -23.01 0.57 0.51
N LEU A 77 -21.98 1.39 0.34
CA LEU A 77 -20.75 1.03 -0.35
C LEU A 77 -19.96 -0.05 0.40
N GLN A 78 -19.89 0.01 1.73
CA GLN A 78 -19.26 -1.01 2.57
C GLN A 78 -20.01 -2.36 2.52
N LYS A 79 -21.34 -2.35 2.33
CA LYS A 79 -22.10 -3.58 2.04
C LYS A 79 -21.80 -4.14 0.66
N THR A 80 -21.43 -3.29 -0.29
CA THR A 80 -21.07 -3.67 -1.67
C THR A 80 -19.61 -4.16 -1.75
N VAL A 81 -18.73 -3.63 -0.90
CA VAL A 81 -17.30 -3.88 -0.86
C VAL A 81 -16.89 -4.29 0.54
N SER A 82 -16.86 -5.60 0.80
CA SER A 82 -16.34 -6.14 2.05
C SER A 82 -14.81 -6.29 1.96
N ASP A 83 -14.08 -5.54 2.79
CA ASP A 83 -12.61 -5.67 2.90
C ASP A 83 -12.17 -7.09 3.22
N ALA A 84 -12.95 -7.81 4.04
CA ALA A 84 -12.71 -9.20 4.36
C ALA A 84 -12.81 -10.09 3.11
N GLU A 85 -13.81 -9.83 2.26
CA GLU A 85 -13.99 -10.57 1.01
C GLU A 85 -12.89 -10.25 -0.01
N ILE A 86 -12.45 -9.00 -0.11
CA ILE A 86 -11.30 -8.60 -0.93
C ILE A 86 -10.04 -9.36 -0.46
N ARG A 87 -9.74 -9.31 0.83
CA ARG A 87 -8.57 -10.01 1.41
C ARG A 87 -8.65 -11.51 1.17
N ARG A 88 -9.83 -12.11 1.33
CA ARG A 88 -10.06 -13.54 1.09
C ARG A 88 -9.80 -13.90 -0.38
N LYS A 89 -10.35 -13.14 -1.33
CA LYS A 89 -10.12 -13.35 -2.77
C LYS A 89 -8.66 -13.18 -3.14
N LEU A 90 -8.00 -12.15 -2.61
CA LEU A 90 -6.57 -11.90 -2.80
C LEU A 90 -5.74 -13.08 -2.30
N ASN A 91 -5.94 -13.53 -1.06
CA ASN A 91 -5.22 -14.67 -0.49
C ASN A 91 -5.43 -15.94 -1.31
N ASN A 92 -6.66 -16.22 -1.76
CA ASN A 92 -6.95 -17.37 -2.63
C ASN A 92 -6.21 -17.28 -3.98
N ALA A 93 -6.12 -16.09 -4.57
CA ALA A 93 -5.36 -15.87 -5.79
C ALA A 93 -3.87 -16.10 -5.56
N LEU A 94 -3.30 -15.53 -4.49
CA LEU A 94 -1.90 -15.72 -4.12
C LEU A 94 -1.57 -17.19 -3.92
N THR A 95 -2.35 -17.93 -3.12
CA THR A 95 -2.12 -19.36 -2.88
C THR A 95 -2.16 -20.18 -4.18
N ARG A 96 -3.03 -19.83 -5.14
CA ARG A 96 -3.07 -20.50 -6.44
C ARG A 96 -1.81 -20.22 -7.27
N ILE A 97 -1.37 -18.95 -7.32
CA ILE A 97 -0.15 -18.55 -8.05
C ILE A 97 1.08 -19.21 -7.42
N GLU A 98 1.19 -19.20 -6.10
CA GLU A 98 2.24 -19.84 -5.31
C GLU A 98 2.30 -21.35 -5.60
N SER A 99 1.15 -22.02 -5.57
CA SER A 99 1.06 -23.46 -5.87
C SER A 99 1.48 -23.77 -7.31
N MET A 100 1.04 -22.98 -8.29
CA MET A 100 1.48 -23.14 -9.68
C MET A 100 2.99 -22.91 -9.82
N THR A 101 3.53 -21.91 -9.12
CA THR A 101 4.97 -21.61 -9.15
C THR A 101 5.77 -22.78 -8.59
N THR A 102 5.39 -23.33 -7.43
CA THR A 102 6.03 -24.52 -6.83
C THR A 102 5.96 -25.75 -7.75
N GLN A 103 4.97 -25.88 -8.63
CA GLN A 103 4.91 -26.97 -9.61
C GLN A 103 5.83 -26.76 -10.83
N LEU A 104 6.18 -25.51 -11.14
CA LEU A 104 7.01 -25.15 -12.29
C LEU A 104 8.50 -25.16 -11.95
N VAL A 105 8.88 -24.71 -10.75
CA VAL A 105 10.29 -24.59 -10.31
C VAL A 105 11.09 -25.90 -10.46
N PRO A 106 10.59 -27.10 -10.11
CA PRO A 106 11.34 -28.36 -10.28
C PRO A 106 11.74 -28.69 -11.71
N GLN A 107 11.13 -28.04 -12.70
CA GLN A 107 11.41 -28.26 -14.11
C GLN A 107 12.59 -27.41 -14.61
N LEU A 108 13.10 -26.51 -13.76
CA LEU A 108 14.22 -25.61 -14.02
C LEU A 108 15.38 -25.94 -13.08
N ASP A 109 16.45 -25.15 -13.18
CA ASP A 109 17.64 -25.31 -12.37
C ASP A 109 17.56 -24.41 -11.12
N ALA A 110 16.79 -24.88 -10.13
CA ALA A 110 16.65 -24.23 -8.83
C ALA A 110 17.28 -25.09 -7.74
N GLU A 111 17.95 -24.44 -6.79
CA GLU A 111 18.63 -25.09 -5.66
C GLU A 111 17.66 -25.81 -4.71
N TRP A 112 16.44 -25.28 -4.58
CA TRP A 112 15.40 -25.81 -3.69
C TRP A 112 14.10 -26.07 -4.48
N PRO A 113 14.10 -27.04 -5.40
CA PRO A 113 13.04 -27.18 -6.38
C PRO A 113 11.68 -27.51 -5.76
N ASP A 114 11.68 -28.29 -4.68
CA ASP A 114 10.47 -28.78 -4.02
C ASP A 114 9.98 -27.86 -2.88
N ALA A 115 10.69 -26.76 -2.62
CA ALA A 115 10.33 -25.86 -1.53
C ALA A 115 9.10 -25.01 -1.92
N PRO A 116 8.12 -24.85 -1.01
CA PRO A 116 6.99 -23.97 -1.26
C PRO A 116 7.45 -22.53 -1.51
N VAL A 117 6.80 -21.88 -2.46
CA VAL A 117 7.07 -20.49 -2.83
C VAL A 117 6.01 -19.59 -2.21
N ARG A 118 6.41 -18.43 -1.69
CA ARG A 118 5.50 -17.37 -1.26
C ARG A 118 5.72 -16.09 -2.04
N LEU A 119 4.63 -15.49 -2.51
CA LEU A 119 4.64 -14.21 -3.20
C LEU A 119 4.29 -13.09 -2.20
N ILE A 120 5.28 -12.26 -1.89
CA ILE A 120 5.12 -11.11 -1.00
C ILE A 120 4.83 -9.88 -1.85
N ILE A 121 3.54 -9.61 -2.05
CA ILE A 121 3.08 -8.52 -2.93
C ILE A 121 3.40 -7.12 -2.41
N ASP A 122 3.52 -6.94 -1.08
CA ASP A 122 3.86 -5.64 -0.50
C ASP A 122 5.29 -5.22 -0.84
N ASP A 123 6.19 -6.20 -0.93
CA ASP A 123 7.62 -6.02 -1.24
C ASP A 123 7.95 -6.39 -2.70
N LEU A 124 6.94 -6.82 -3.48
CA LEU A 124 7.07 -7.33 -4.85
C LEU A 124 8.19 -8.38 -5.00
N THR A 125 8.26 -9.31 -4.06
CA THR A 125 9.34 -10.30 -3.99
C THR A 125 8.83 -11.71 -3.71
N VAL A 126 9.75 -12.66 -3.85
CA VAL A 126 9.49 -14.08 -3.64
C VAL A 126 10.32 -14.60 -2.48
N LYS A 127 9.67 -15.42 -1.64
CA LYS A 127 10.32 -16.22 -0.60
C LYS A 127 10.23 -17.70 -0.92
N VAL A 128 11.26 -18.43 -0.53
CA VAL A 128 11.30 -19.88 -0.56
C VAL A 128 11.20 -20.36 0.89
N VAL A 129 10.17 -21.15 1.18
CA VAL A 129 9.85 -21.64 2.52
C VAL A 129 10.63 -22.93 2.79
N ARG A 130 11.60 -22.88 3.70
CA ARG A 130 12.47 -24.02 4.06
C ARG A 130 12.28 -24.40 5.52
N GLY A 131 11.29 -25.25 5.78
CA GLY A 131 11.06 -25.80 7.12
C GLY A 131 10.81 -24.71 8.17
N SER A 132 11.86 -24.35 8.93
CA SER A 132 11.82 -23.32 9.98
C SER A 132 12.25 -21.91 9.53
N ARG A 133 12.75 -21.73 8.30
CA ARG A 133 13.19 -20.43 7.78
C ARG A 133 12.58 -20.17 6.41
N ASP A 134 12.21 -18.91 6.18
CA ASP A 134 11.88 -18.39 4.85
C ASP A 134 13.09 -17.60 4.37
N ASP A 135 13.57 -17.89 3.16
CA ASP A 135 14.67 -17.15 2.53
C ASP A 135 14.14 -16.35 1.35
N TYR A 136 14.54 -15.10 1.27
CA TYR A 136 14.29 -14.27 0.11
C TYR A 136 15.17 -14.70 -1.06
N LEU A 137 14.73 -14.40 -2.28
CA LEU A 137 15.45 -14.76 -3.49
C LEU A 137 16.90 -14.23 -3.54
N TRP A 138 17.17 -13.06 -2.94
CA TRP A 138 18.52 -12.51 -2.85
C TRP A 138 19.43 -13.27 -1.87
N GLU A 139 18.88 -14.02 -0.92
CA GLU A 139 19.64 -14.83 0.05
C GLU A 139 20.08 -16.18 -0.54
N ILE A 140 19.35 -16.69 -1.55
CA ILE A 140 19.59 -18.00 -2.22
C ILE A 140 20.54 -17.84 -3.44
N GLY A 141 21.03 -16.61 -3.68
CA GLY A 141 22.25 -16.29 -4.41
C GLY A 141 22.71 -17.19 -5.55
N SER A 142 22.02 -17.18 -6.70
CA SER A 142 22.64 -17.45 -8.01
C SER A 142 21.79 -16.85 -9.12
N GLY A 143 22.42 -16.50 -10.26
CA GLY A 143 21.66 -16.06 -11.43
C GLY A 143 20.67 -17.14 -11.90
N ALA A 144 21.07 -18.42 -11.82
CA ALA A 144 20.25 -19.56 -12.21
C ALA A 144 18.99 -19.68 -11.35
N ASN A 145 19.15 -19.58 -10.02
CA ASN A 145 18.02 -19.53 -9.09
C ASN A 145 17.08 -18.37 -9.44
N TRP A 146 17.63 -17.18 -9.66
CA TRP A 146 16.81 -16.01 -9.99
C TRP A 146 16.00 -16.25 -11.26
N LEU A 147 16.63 -16.73 -12.33
CA LEU A 147 15.92 -17.05 -13.56
C LEU A 147 14.83 -18.10 -13.34
N ALA A 148 15.14 -19.19 -12.63
CA ALA A 148 14.19 -20.26 -12.38
C ALA A 148 12.92 -19.77 -11.66
N TYR A 149 13.07 -19.01 -10.58
CA TYR A 149 11.93 -18.48 -9.84
C TYR A 149 11.16 -17.40 -10.62
N HIS A 150 11.83 -16.51 -11.34
CA HIS A 150 11.15 -15.47 -12.13
C HIS A 150 10.38 -16.05 -13.31
N VAL A 151 10.98 -16.97 -14.07
CA VAL A 151 10.30 -17.66 -15.18
C VAL A 151 9.10 -18.44 -14.64
N SER A 152 9.28 -19.21 -13.56
CA SER A 152 8.18 -19.97 -12.95
C SER A 152 7.04 -19.07 -12.46
N LEU A 153 7.35 -17.96 -11.79
CA LEU A 153 6.35 -17.04 -11.27
C LEU A 153 5.58 -16.32 -12.38
N THR A 154 6.27 -15.82 -13.40
CA THR A 154 5.63 -15.09 -14.52
C THR A 154 4.74 -16.01 -15.36
N LEU A 155 5.15 -17.27 -15.55
CA LEU A 155 4.29 -18.30 -16.15
C LEU A 155 3.09 -18.63 -15.25
N ALA A 156 3.30 -18.82 -13.95
CA ALA A 156 2.22 -19.07 -12.98
C ALA A 156 1.17 -17.95 -12.97
N LEU A 157 1.61 -16.69 -13.06
CA LEU A 157 0.73 -15.53 -13.20
C LEU A 157 -0.11 -15.62 -14.47
N GLN A 158 0.51 -15.90 -15.63
CA GLN A 158 -0.23 -16.06 -16.89
C GLN A 158 -1.23 -17.21 -16.82
N LYS A 159 -0.84 -18.36 -16.25
CA LYS A 159 -1.75 -19.51 -16.03
C LYS A 159 -2.93 -19.13 -15.14
N PHE A 160 -2.68 -18.40 -14.07
CA PHE A 160 -3.73 -17.91 -13.19
C PHE A 160 -4.69 -16.99 -13.93
N PHE A 161 -4.17 -15.96 -14.63
CA PHE A 161 -5.01 -15.03 -15.37
C PHE A 161 -5.83 -15.72 -16.45
N LEU A 162 -5.22 -16.60 -17.26
CA LEU A 162 -5.93 -17.38 -18.29
C LEU A 162 -7.01 -18.33 -17.76
N ALA A 163 -6.98 -18.65 -16.46
CA ALA A 163 -8.01 -19.44 -15.80
C ALA A 163 -9.15 -18.58 -15.22
N GLU A 164 -8.94 -17.28 -15.05
CA GLU A 164 -9.95 -16.36 -14.55
C GLU A 164 -10.78 -15.76 -15.71
N PRO A 165 -12.12 -15.70 -15.60
CA PRO A 165 -12.98 -15.25 -16.70
C PRO A 165 -12.95 -13.74 -16.96
N GLN A 166 -12.48 -12.93 -16.00
CA GLN A 166 -12.50 -11.46 -16.06
C GLN A 166 -11.16 -10.87 -15.61
N HIS A 167 -10.13 -11.02 -16.45
CA HIS A 167 -8.83 -10.36 -16.24
C HIS A 167 -8.50 -9.42 -17.41
N PHE A 168 -7.73 -8.38 -17.12
CA PHE A 168 -7.26 -7.39 -18.12
C PHE A 168 -5.77 -7.55 -18.47
N VAL A 169 -5.15 -8.62 -17.99
CA VAL A 169 -3.73 -8.89 -18.24
C VAL A 169 -3.55 -9.52 -19.62
N PRO A 170 -2.77 -8.93 -20.54
CA PRO A 170 -2.46 -9.54 -21.82
C PRO A 170 -1.72 -10.87 -21.65
N ALA A 171 -2.12 -11.88 -22.42
CA ALA A 171 -1.48 -13.18 -22.43
C ALA A 171 -0.22 -13.20 -23.32
N LEU A 172 0.70 -12.29 -23.00
CA LEU A 172 1.97 -12.07 -23.68
C LEU A 172 3.09 -12.00 -22.63
N LEU A 173 4.17 -12.74 -22.87
CA LEU A 173 5.42 -12.62 -22.12
C LEU A 173 6.57 -12.33 -23.08
N ILE A 174 7.49 -11.48 -22.65
CA ILE A 174 8.71 -11.18 -23.37
C ILE A 174 9.88 -11.39 -22.43
N TYR A 175 10.81 -12.27 -22.80
CA TYR A 175 12.07 -12.49 -22.08
C TYR A 175 13.22 -11.93 -22.91
N ASP A 176 14.04 -11.09 -22.28
CA ASP A 176 15.26 -10.54 -22.87
C ASP A 176 16.48 -11.21 -22.26
N GLN A 177 17.24 -11.91 -23.11
CA GLN A 177 18.46 -12.63 -22.80
C GLN A 177 18.41 -13.57 -21.59
N PRO A 178 17.39 -14.45 -21.45
CA PRO A 178 17.32 -15.39 -20.34
C PRO A 178 18.52 -16.34 -20.28
N SER A 179 19.18 -16.66 -21.40
CA SER A 179 20.36 -17.54 -21.41
C SER A 179 21.60 -16.92 -20.77
N GLN A 180 21.70 -15.58 -20.66
CA GLN A 180 22.92 -14.88 -20.27
C GLN A 180 23.42 -15.31 -18.88
N VAL A 181 22.50 -15.67 -18.00
CA VAL A 181 22.77 -16.21 -16.66
C VAL A 181 23.74 -17.39 -16.68
N TYR A 182 23.63 -18.27 -17.69
CA TYR A 182 24.45 -19.47 -17.85
C TYR A 182 25.62 -19.27 -18.80
N PHE A 183 25.67 -18.15 -19.54
CA PHE A 183 26.78 -17.80 -20.42
C PHE A 183 27.37 -16.43 -20.07
N PRO A 184 27.89 -16.23 -18.83
CA PRO A 184 28.53 -14.98 -18.48
C PRO A 184 29.74 -14.73 -19.39
N LYS A 185 29.84 -13.52 -19.97
CA LYS A 185 30.96 -13.13 -20.82
C LYS A 185 32.27 -13.21 -20.00
N ARG A 186 33.04 -14.28 -20.23
CA ARG A 186 34.37 -14.65 -19.67
C ARG A 186 34.37 -15.39 -18.33
N ALA A 187 34.63 -16.69 -18.40
CA ALA A 187 35.56 -17.35 -17.51
C ALA A 187 36.38 -18.37 -18.32
N ALA A 188 37.63 -18.01 -18.59
CA ALA A 188 38.64 -18.96 -19.04
C ALA A 188 38.95 -19.90 -17.87
N SER A 189 38.49 -21.14 -17.96
CA SER A 189 39.08 -22.24 -17.20
C SER A 189 40.22 -22.82 -18.06
N ASP A 190 41.44 -22.84 -17.51
CA ASP A 190 42.64 -23.35 -18.18
C ASP A 190 42.64 -24.88 -18.35
N ASP A 191 41.66 -25.58 -17.77
CA ASP A 191 41.46 -27.02 -17.96
C ASP A 191 40.33 -27.28 -18.96
N ALA A 192 40.70 -27.82 -20.13
CA ALA A 192 39.77 -28.04 -21.24
C ALA A 192 38.63 -28.98 -20.85
N THR A 193 38.88 -30.00 -20.03
CA THR A 193 37.88 -31.04 -19.73
C THR A 193 36.77 -30.53 -18.82
N GLU A 194 37.12 -29.77 -17.77
CA GLU A 194 36.15 -29.12 -16.90
C GLU A 194 35.37 -28.02 -17.65
N ALA A 195 36.05 -27.26 -18.52
CA ALA A 195 35.41 -26.26 -19.37
C ALA A 195 34.30 -26.83 -20.26
N PHE A 196 34.54 -28.02 -20.85
CA PHE A 196 33.56 -28.70 -21.70
C PHE A 196 32.35 -29.20 -20.89
N ALA A 197 32.58 -29.81 -19.73
CA ALA A 197 31.51 -30.35 -18.90
C ALA A 197 30.60 -29.26 -18.28
N LEU A 198 31.17 -28.12 -17.86
CA LEU A 198 30.40 -26.97 -17.39
C LEU A 198 29.51 -26.39 -18.50
N ARG A 199 30.07 -26.25 -19.72
CA ARG A 199 29.34 -25.73 -20.87
C ARG A 199 28.13 -26.60 -21.25
N ASP A 200 28.23 -27.92 -21.12
CA ASP A 200 27.11 -28.83 -21.37
C ASP A 200 26.00 -28.68 -20.31
N GLN A 201 26.35 -28.49 -19.03
CA GLN A 201 25.35 -28.25 -17.98
C GLN A 201 24.60 -26.94 -18.19
N ASP A 202 25.31 -25.87 -18.55
CA ASP A 202 24.74 -24.56 -18.87
C ASP A 202 23.77 -24.64 -20.07
N VAL A 203 24.17 -25.34 -21.14
CA VAL A 203 23.29 -25.61 -22.30
C VAL A 203 22.04 -26.37 -21.89
N LEU A 204 22.16 -27.40 -21.06
CA LEU A 204 21.01 -28.17 -20.57
C LEU A 204 20.08 -27.32 -19.72
N ALA A 205 20.61 -26.44 -18.87
CA ALA A 205 19.82 -25.53 -18.05
C ALA A 205 19.00 -24.56 -18.91
N VAL A 206 19.61 -23.92 -19.92
CA VAL A 206 18.89 -23.03 -20.83
C VAL A 206 17.85 -23.81 -21.65
N ARG A 207 18.19 -25.03 -22.08
CA ARG A 207 17.25 -25.91 -22.79
C ARG A 207 16.02 -26.26 -21.93
N LYS A 208 16.18 -26.47 -20.62
CA LYS A 208 15.05 -26.65 -19.69
C LYS A 208 14.11 -25.44 -19.67
N VAL A 209 14.67 -24.23 -19.70
CA VAL A 209 13.88 -22.98 -19.78
C VAL A 209 13.02 -22.98 -21.04
N PHE A 210 13.62 -23.12 -22.23
CA PHE A 210 12.86 -23.16 -23.49
C PHE A 210 11.82 -24.29 -23.52
N ALA A 211 12.16 -25.47 -23.00
CA ALA A 211 11.24 -26.60 -22.92
C ALA A 211 10.06 -26.35 -21.98
N LEU A 212 10.26 -25.63 -20.87
CA LEU A 212 9.16 -25.18 -20.01
C LEU A 212 8.27 -24.18 -20.74
N LEU A 213 8.85 -23.17 -21.39
CA LEU A 213 8.10 -22.16 -22.14
C LEU A 213 7.22 -22.79 -23.23
N GLY A 214 7.79 -23.68 -24.05
CA GLY A 214 7.06 -24.38 -25.10
C GLY A 214 5.89 -25.22 -24.57
N ARG A 215 6.09 -25.94 -23.46
CA ARG A 215 5.03 -26.73 -22.80
C ARG A 215 3.91 -25.85 -22.25
N GLU A 216 4.24 -24.70 -21.67
CA GLU A 216 3.22 -23.79 -21.11
C GLU A 216 2.41 -23.06 -22.20
N VAL A 217 3.05 -22.73 -23.34
CA VAL A 217 2.34 -22.24 -24.53
C VAL A 217 1.37 -23.30 -25.08
N GLU A 218 1.82 -24.55 -25.15
CA GLU A 218 0.98 -25.68 -25.57
C GLU A 218 -0.22 -25.87 -24.63
N ALA A 219 0.03 -25.91 -23.32
CA ALA A 219 -1.00 -26.06 -22.29
C ALA A 219 -2.02 -24.92 -22.29
N ALA A 220 -1.61 -23.71 -22.73
CA ALA A 220 -2.52 -22.57 -22.87
C ALA A 220 -3.48 -22.69 -24.07
N GLY A 221 -3.24 -23.64 -24.99
CA GLY A 221 -4.11 -23.89 -26.14
C GLY A 221 -4.17 -22.72 -27.12
N GLY A 222 -3.03 -22.07 -27.38
CA GLY A 222 -2.93 -20.91 -28.27
C GLY A 222 -3.37 -19.58 -27.67
N ARG A 223 -3.68 -19.55 -26.36
CA ARG A 223 -4.06 -18.32 -25.65
C ARG A 223 -2.87 -17.56 -25.04
N LEU A 224 -1.67 -18.13 -25.05
CA LEU A 224 -0.45 -17.53 -24.51
C LEU A 224 0.58 -17.38 -25.63
N GLN A 225 1.15 -16.18 -25.76
CA GLN A 225 2.30 -15.92 -26.62
C GLN A 225 3.53 -15.62 -25.76
N ILE A 226 4.67 -16.22 -26.10
CA ILE A 226 5.95 -15.93 -25.47
C ILE A 226 6.96 -15.55 -26.55
N ILE A 227 7.61 -14.41 -26.38
CA ILE A 227 8.70 -13.93 -27.24
C ILE A 227 9.98 -13.99 -26.43
N VAL A 228 11.02 -14.60 -26.98
CA VAL A 228 12.33 -14.67 -26.35
C VAL A 228 13.34 -14.00 -27.28
N LEU A 229 14.03 -12.98 -26.77
CA LEU A 229 15.14 -12.31 -27.45
C LEU A 229 16.43 -12.86 -26.85
N ASP A 230 17.24 -13.58 -27.62
CA ASP A 230 18.41 -14.27 -27.07
C ASP A 230 19.52 -14.43 -28.13
N HIS A 231 20.73 -14.72 -27.65
CA HIS A 231 21.89 -15.11 -28.47
C HIS A 231 22.14 -16.63 -28.46
N ALA A 232 21.33 -17.40 -27.74
CA ALA A 232 21.41 -18.86 -27.72
C ALA A 232 21.23 -19.46 -29.12
N ASP A 233 22.12 -20.39 -29.47
CA ASP A 233 22.11 -21.05 -30.78
C ASP A 233 21.02 -22.13 -30.90
N GLU A 234 20.79 -22.61 -32.13
CA GLU A 234 19.84 -23.69 -32.42
C GLU A 234 20.17 -24.99 -31.68
N GLY A 235 21.43 -25.21 -31.29
CA GLY A 235 21.81 -26.36 -30.45
C GLY A 235 21.12 -26.32 -29.07
N VAL A 236 20.76 -25.14 -28.59
CA VAL A 236 20.08 -24.95 -27.30
C VAL A 236 18.56 -25.09 -27.43
N TRP A 237 17.93 -24.31 -28.33
CA TRP A 237 16.46 -24.24 -28.44
C TRP A 237 15.86 -25.19 -29.50
N GLY A 238 16.68 -25.75 -30.39
CA GLY A 238 16.24 -26.57 -31.52
C GLY A 238 15.54 -27.87 -31.10
N GLY A 239 14.52 -28.25 -31.88
CA GLY A 239 13.76 -29.49 -31.68
C GLY A 239 12.84 -29.50 -30.46
N ILE A 240 12.65 -28.36 -29.78
CA ILE A 240 11.70 -28.22 -28.68
C ILE A 240 10.31 -27.92 -29.27
N PRO A 241 9.27 -28.70 -28.92
CA PRO A 241 7.90 -28.42 -29.37
C PRO A 241 7.45 -27.01 -28.98
N ASN A 242 6.72 -26.35 -29.88
CA ASN A 242 6.16 -25.00 -29.67
C ASN A 242 7.22 -23.91 -29.46
N VAL A 243 8.47 -24.17 -29.85
CA VAL A 243 9.55 -23.19 -29.92
C VAL A 243 10.03 -23.12 -31.37
N SER A 244 10.05 -21.93 -31.94
CA SER A 244 10.46 -21.69 -33.32
C SER A 244 11.24 -20.40 -33.45
N LEU A 245 12.33 -20.42 -34.22
CA LEU A 245 13.03 -19.20 -34.63
C LEU A 245 12.13 -18.34 -35.50
N THR A 246 11.95 -17.08 -35.11
CA THR A 246 11.18 -16.11 -35.89
C THR A 246 12.10 -15.31 -36.82
N GLU A 247 13.19 -14.76 -36.30
CA GLU A 247 14.15 -13.94 -37.05
C GLU A 247 15.53 -14.07 -36.41
N GLU A 248 16.59 -13.98 -37.22
CA GLU A 248 17.97 -13.92 -36.74
C GLU A 248 18.63 -12.60 -37.16
N TRP A 249 18.99 -11.77 -36.17
CA TRP A 249 19.58 -10.45 -36.39
C TRP A 249 21.11 -10.53 -36.48
N ARG A 250 21.63 -10.78 -37.70
CA ARG A 250 23.06 -10.67 -38.03
C ARG A 250 23.30 -9.49 -38.99
N GLY A 251 23.65 -8.33 -38.43
CA GLY A 251 23.90 -7.10 -39.20
C GLY A 251 22.65 -6.30 -39.59
N LYS A 252 21.45 -6.86 -39.37
CA LYS A 252 20.17 -6.13 -39.28
C LYS A 252 19.76 -6.07 -37.82
N ALA A 253 19.08 -5.02 -37.38
CA ALA A 253 18.59 -4.88 -36.01
C ALA A 253 17.05 -4.95 -35.95
N LEU A 254 16.51 -5.28 -34.77
CA LEU A 254 15.06 -5.24 -34.52
C LEU A 254 14.51 -3.82 -34.74
N VAL A 255 15.26 -2.80 -34.29
CA VAL A 255 14.96 -1.40 -34.55
C VAL A 255 15.64 -1.00 -35.87
N PRO A 256 14.88 -0.51 -36.89
CA PRO A 256 15.45 -0.02 -38.14
C PRO A 256 16.44 1.11 -37.88
N SER A 257 17.49 1.20 -38.71
CA SER A 257 18.55 2.22 -38.52
C SER A 257 18.10 3.65 -38.87
N ASP A 258 16.96 3.78 -39.56
CA ASP A 258 16.35 5.01 -40.03
C ASP A 258 15.29 5.60 -39.08
N TRP A 259 14.98 4.90 -37.99
CA TRP A 259 14.12 5.39 -36.90
C TRP A 259 14.86 6.33 -35.96
#